data_AF-A0A2W5Y807-F1
#
_entry.id   AF-A0A2W5Y807-F1
#
_cell.length_a   1.000
_cell.length_b   1.000
_cell.length_c   1.000
_cell.angle_alpha   90.00
_cell.angle_beta   90.00
_cell.angle_gamma   90.00
#
_symmetry.space_group_name_H-M   'P 1'
#
loop_
_entity.id
_entity.type
_entity.pdbx_description
1 polymer ?
#
loop_
_entity_poly.entity_id
_entity_poly.type
_entity_poly.pdbx_seq_one_letter_code
_entity_poly.pdbx_strand_id
1 'polypeptide(L)'
;MCPSCRKRATPRSCGAWCGQSIWTSRPAIWARWRTRPPCRRSPPRVAEADAPAEFRASLTSGDWVRLGLLWLGGVCLRVTLLAVPPVIPAIHASLGLDEKAIGVLTGLPVLLLAAAAIPGSLLIARLGARRALLAALFILGGAGALRGVGPMTGVLYTLTFLMGTGVAFAQPVFPTLVRDWFPSRVGLATAAYSNGLLVGETTPVSLTGPALLPALHGGWAAALAVWSIPVLLAMLLFAVFTSHVEEEVEAPPRRWWPDFRDGRLWHVALILAFASAVYFGTNTFLPDYVRAVGLPQAKDPALTLLNAGQLPASLLVLAFPDRILRRRWPFVACAIGMGGGLTGMILGPSGLIVFWAAGIGFFAGLALILTLTLPPVLASPADVPRYSAGLFTINYAVSFAGPVIGGAAWDLTGRPQAAFVALILGTAVMAAMALSVNLRGGPRL
;
A
#
# COMPACT_ATOMS: atom_id res chain seq x y z
N MET A 1 -58.36 22.39 8.11
CA MET A 1 -59.77 22.07 7.76
C MET A 1 -59.89 20.57 7.55
N CYS A 2 -60.94 19.99 8.13
CA CYS A 2 -61.21 18.55 8.19
C CYS A 2 -61.46 17.89 6.81
N PRO A 3 -61.38 16.55 6.73
CA PRO A 3 -61.26 15.72 5.53
C PRO A 3 -62.61 15.19 5.00
N SER A 4 -62.64 14.72 3.74
CA SER A 4 -63.69 13.86 3.16
C SER A 4 -63.08 13.04 2.02
N CYS A 5 -63.43 11.82 1.66
CA CYS A 5 -64.28 10.75 2.20
C CYS A 5 -63.72 9.46 1.52
N ARG A 6 -63.26 8.47 2.28
CA ARG A 6 -63.97 7.20 2.58
C ARG A 6 -64.23 6.25 1.38
N LYS A 7 -63.41 5.19 1.35
CA LYS A 7 -63.64 3.75 1.01
C LYS A 7 -65.01 3.31 0.43
N ARG A 8 -64.98 2.46 -0.62
CA ARG A 8 -65.57 1.08 -0.74
C ARG A 8 -65.40 0.54 -2.18
N ALA A 9 -64.72 -0.59 -2.37
CA ALA A 9 -65.25 -1.96 -2.56
C ALA A 9 -65.55 -2.28 -4.06
N THR A 10 -64.68 -2.99 -4.81
CA THR A 10 -64.55 -4.47 -5.03
C THR A 10 -64.83 -4.83 -6.51
N PRO A 11 -64.36 -5.99 -7.01
CA PRO A 11 -63.90 -6.19 -8.39
C PRO A 11 -64.87 -7.00 -9.27
N ARG A 12 -64.72 -6.93 -10.60
CA ARG A 12 -65.16 -7.89 -11.65
C ARG A 12 -64.70 -7.34 -13.01
N SER A 13 -63.70 -7.94 -13.67
CA SER A 13 -63.74 -9.13 -14.55
C SER A 13 -64.18 -8.82 -16.00
N CYS A 14 -63.38 -9.34 -16.95
CA CYS A 14 -63.63 -9.46 -18.39
C CYS A 14 -63.58 -8.13 -19.17
N GLY A 15 -62.90 -8.00 -20.30
CA GLY A 15 -62.38 -8.99 -21.24
C GLY A 15 -62.58 -8.43 -22.66
N ALA A 16 -61.66 -8.76 -23.57
CA ALA A 16 -61.72 -8.59 -25.02
C ALA A 16 -61.69 -7.15 -25.59
N TRP A 17 -60.68 -6.78 -26.41
CA TRP A 17 -60.44 -7.15 -27.82
C TRP A 17 -61.46 -6.59 -28.82
N CYS A 18 -61.04 -5.53 -29.53
CA CYS A 18 -61.26 -5.20 -30.95
C CYS A 18 -60.96 -3.69 -31.09
N GLY A 19 -60.06 -3.20 -31.94
CA GLY A 19 -59.70 -3.69 -33.27
C GLY A 19 -60.57 -2.98 -34.31
N GLN A 20 -59.92 -2.26 -35.24
CA GLN A 20 -60.43 -1.65 -36.49
C GLN A 20 -61.01 -0.23 -36.34
N SER A 21 -60.26 0.81 -36.72
CA SER A 21 -60.01 1.33 -38.10
C SER A 21 -61.22 2.03 -38.69
N ILE A 22 -61.06 3.27 -39.12
CA ILE A 22 -61.38 3.75 -40.49
C ILE A 22 -61.02 5.25 -40.60
N TRP A 23 -60.36 5.54 -41.71
CA TRP A 23 -60.00 6.85 -42.24
C TRP A 23 -61.20 7.57 -42.85
N THR A 24 -61.33 8.89 -42.63
CA THR A 24 -61.91 9.84 -43.62
C THR A 24 -61.51 11.30 -43.31
N SER A 25 -60.70 11.88 -44.21
CA SER A 25 -60.75 13.23 -44.82
C SER A 25 -61.26 14.50 -44.06
N ARG A 26 -60.31 15.44 -43.84
CA ARG A 26 -60.25 16.95 -43.96
C ARG A 26 -61.53 17.78 -44.23
N PRO A 27 -61.63 19.13 -43.93
CA PRO A 27 -60.54 20.13 -43.83
C PRO A 27 -60.65 21.21 -42.71
N ALA A 28 -59.62 22.06 -42.68
CA ALA A 28 -59.38 23.30 -41.93
C ALA A 28 -60.58 24.07 -41.36
N ILE A 29 -60.39 24.66 -40.16
CA ILE A 29 -60.43 26.12 -39.97
C ILE A 29 -59.71 26.47 -38.65
N TRP A 30 -58.86 27.48 -38.78
CA TRP A 30 -58.09 28.14 -37.74
C TRP A 30 -58.95 28.61 -36.57
N ALA A 31 -58.58 28.23 -35.34
CA ALA A 31 -58.76 29.12 -34.19
C ALA A 31 -57.92 28.66 -33.00
N ARG A 32 -57.14 29.61 -32.48
CA ARG A 32 -56.50 29.63 -31.14
C ARG A 32 -55.23 28.80 -30.98
N TRP A 33 -54.17 29.36 -31.56
CA TRP A 33 -52.93 29.56 -30.82
C TRP A 33 -53.21 30.32 -29.51
N ARG A 34 -53.43 29.58 -28.42
CA ARG A 34 -53.03 30.03 -27.07
C ARG A 34 -51.94 29.10 -26.61
N THR A 35 -50.73 29.63 -26.66
CA THR A 35 -49.50 29.14 -26.06
C THR A 35 -49.76 28.59 -24.65
N ARG A 36 -49.79 27.26 -24.51
CA ARG A 36 -49.57 26.63 -23.21
C ARG A 36 -48.07 26.76 -22.93
N PRO A 37 -47.64 27.38 -21.81
CA PRO A 37 -46.24 27.30 -21.44
C PRO A 37 -45.91 25.82 -21.18
N PRO A 38 -44.71 25.33 -21.52
CA PRO A 38 -44.32 24.00 -21.13
C PRO A 38 -44.33 23.95 -19.60
N CYS A 39 -45.07 23.01 -19.01
CA CYS A 39 -44.93 22.65 -17.61
C CYS A 39 -43.47 22.22 -17.38
N ARG A 40 -42.60 23.17 -17.03
CA ARG A 40 -41.32 22.87 -16.38
C ARG A 40 -41.70 22.19 -15.06
N ARG A 41 -41.69 20.86 -15.06
CA ARG A 41 -41.49 20.12 -13.82
C ARG A 41 -40.13 20.59 -13.31
N SER A 42 -40.14 21.43 -12.29
CA SER A 42 -38.97 21.65 -11.46
C SER A 42 -38.42 20.26 -11.12
N PRO A 43 -37.15 19.94 -11.38
CA PRO A 43 -36.57 18.76 -10.77
C PRO A 43 -36.86 18.87 -9.26
N PRO A 44 -37.16 17.76 -8.56
CA PRO A 44 -37.23 17.82 -7.11
C PRO A 44 -35.96 18.54 -6.66
N ARG A 45 -36.09 19.60 -5.86
CA ARG A 45 -34.94 20.16 -5.16
C ARG A 45 -34.36 18.95 -4.44
N VAL A 46 -33.27 18.40 -4.98
CA VAL A 46 -32.32 17.64 -4.19
C VAL A 46 -32.04 18.64 -3.09
N ALA A 47 -32.53 18.34 -1.88
CA ALA A 47 -32.09 19.06 -0.71
C ALA A 47 -30.58 19.12 -0.87
N GLU A 48 -30.03 20.33 -1.04
CA GLU A 48 -28.61 20.56 -0.92
C GLU A 48 -28.27 19.86 0.39
N ALA A 49 -27.66 18.68 0.26
CA ALA A 49 -27.15 17.97 1.39
C ALA A 49 -26.18 18.97 2.00
N ASP A 50 -26.58 19.53 3.14
CA ASP A 50 -25.76 20.42 3.92
C ASP A 50 -24.34 19.85 3.89
N ALA A 51 -23.41 20.58 3.27
CA ALA A 51 -22.01 20.18 3.26
C ALA A 51 -21.66 19.83 4.70
N PRO A 52 -21.16 18.61 5.00
CA PRO A 52 -21.32 18.08 6.34
C PRO A 52 -20.62 18.98 7.35
N ALA A 53 -21.39 19.48 8.32
CA ALA A 53 -20.88 20.02 9.57
C ALA A 53 -20.01 19.00 10.36
N GLU A 54 -19.87 17.77 9.86
CA GLU A 54 -19.09 16.65 10.42
C GLU A 54 -17.56 16.85 10.44
N PHE A 55 -17.00 17.77 9.66
CA PHE A 55 -15.53 17.95 9.61
C PHE A 55 -14.95 18.68 10.85
N ARG A 56 -15.79 19.16 11.78
CA ARG A 56 -15.37 20.00 12.92
C ARG A 56 -15.65 19.42 14.31
N ALA A 57 -15.99 18.14 14.45
CA ALA A 57 -15.91 17.53 15.77
C ALA A 57 -14.42 17.39 16.15
N SER A 58 -13.97 18.13 17.16
CA SER A 58 -12.61 18.11 17.66
C SER A 58 -12.21 16.68 18.04
N LEU A 59 -11.01 16.26 17.63
CA LEU A 59 -10.42 15.00 18.07
C LEU A 59 -10.25 15.05 19.59
N THR A 60 -10.72 14.02 20.28
CA THR A 60 -10.52 13.90 21.74
C THR A 60 -9.06 13.53 22.04
N SER A 61 -8.61 13.70 23.29
CA SER A 61 -7.27 13.26 23.69
C SER A 61 -7.06 11.76 23.46
N GLY A 62 -8.11 10.94 23.61
CA GLY A 62 -8.07 9.50 23.33
C GLY A 62 -7.88 9.19 21.84
N ASP A 63 -8.49 9.98 20.96
CA ASP A 63 -8.32 9.85 19.51
C ASP A 63 -6.89 10.14 19.08
N TRP A 64 -6.27 11.17 19.65
CA TRP A 64 -4.87 11.49 19.37
C TRP A 64 -3.92 10.37 19.81
N VAL A 65 -4.17 9.74 20.95
CA VAL A 65 -3.40 8.57 21.40
C VAL A 65 -3.56 7.41 20.41
N ARG A 66 -4.78 7.10 19.99
CA ARG A 66 -5.06 6.04 19.00
C ARG A 66 -4.40 6.32 17.65
N LEU A 67 -4.45 7.56 17.16
CA LEU A 67 -3.75 7.97 15.94
C LEU A 67 -2.23 7.84 16.09
N GLY A 68 -1.68 8.22 17.24
CA GLY A 68 -0.26 8.06 17.55
C GLY A 68 0.16 6.58 17.59
N LEU A 69 -0.65 5.70 18.17
CA LEU A 69 -0.44 4.25 18.16
C LEU A 69 -0.49 3.68 16.74
N LEU A 70 -1.49 4.08 15.92
CA LEU A 70 -1.57 3.67 14.52
C LEU A 70 -0.35 4.12 13.73
N TRP A 71 0.09 5.37 13.91
CA TRP A 71 1.29 5.90 13.28
C TRP A 71 2.54 5.12 13.70
N LEU A 72 2.74 4.90 15.00
CA LEU A 72 3.87 4.15 15.54
C LEU A 72 3.87 2.69 15.06
N GLY A 73 2.70 2.05 15.01
CA GLY A 73 2.56 0.72 14.46
C GLY A 73 2.88 0.66 12.97
N GLY A 74 2.50 1.69 12.20
CA GLY A 74 2.93 1.89 10.82
C GLY A 74 4.45 1.94 10.68
N VAL A 75 5.14 2.71 11.54
CA VAL A 75 6.62 2.75 11.60
C VAL A 75 7.18 1.35 11.82
N CYS A 76 6.61 0.58 12.75
CA CYS A 76 7.08 -0.77 13.09
C CYS A 76 7.03 -1.76 11.92
N LEU A 77 6.09 -1.60 10.97
CA LEU A 77 5.96 -2.50 9.81
C LEU A 77 7.14 -2.44 8.85
N ARG A 78 7.98 -1.39 8.92
CA ARG A 78 9.07 -1.16 7.97
C ARG A 78 10.42 -0.92 8.61
N VAL A 79 10.46 -0.41 9.84
CA VAL A 79 11.70 -0.01 10.50
C VAL A 79 12.76 -1.10 10.55
N THR A 80 12.37 -2.35 10.82
CA THR A 80 13.32 -3.48 10.89
C THR A 80 13.70 -4.05 9.52
N LEU A 81 12.85 -3.87 8.50
CA LEU A 81 13.13 -4.28 7.13
C LEU A 81 14.19 -3.37 6.52
N LEU A 82 13.98 -2.05 6.65
CA LEU A 82 14.81 -1.02 6.03
C LEU A 82 16.05 -0.66 6.89
N ALA A 83 16.25 -1.33 8.02
CA ALA A 83 17.50 -1.30 8.77
C ALA A 83 18.65 -2.08 8.09
N VAL A 84 18.33 -2.99 7.17
CA VAL A 84 19.33 -3.86 6.51
C VAL A 84 20.16 -3.13 5.45
N PRO A 85 19.57 -2.38 4.49
CA PRO A 85 20.32 -1.77 3.39
C PRO A 85 21.61 -1.04 3.78
N PRO A 86 21.63 -0.17 4.81
CA PRO A 86 22.84 0.58 5.15
C PRO A 86 23.99 -0.31 5.65
N VAL A 87 23.69 -1.52 6.15
CA VAL A 87 24.65 -2.44 6.75
C VAL A 87 25.01 -3.64 5.87
N ILE A 88 24.36 -3.83 4.71
CA ILE A 88 24.66 -4.90 3.74
C ILE A 88 26.18 -5.03 3.48
N PRO A 89 26.92 -3.95 3.21
CA PRO A 89 28.38 -3.98 3.13
C PRO A 89 29.13 -4.71 4.26
N ALA A 90 28.71 -4.47 5.50
CA ALA A 90 29.33 -5.05 6.67
C ALA A 90 28.90 -6.51 6.86
N ILE A 91 27.69 -6.87 6.42
CA ILE A 91 27.21 -8.25 6.36
C ILE A 91 28.05 -9.05 5.35
N HIS A 92 28.33 -8.52 4.16
CA HIS A 92 29.25 -9.14 3.20
C HIS A 92 30.62 -9.41 3.81
N ALA A 93 31.22 -8.38 4.41
CA ALA A 93 32.57 -8.48 4.99
C ALA A 93 32.67 -9.49 6.14
N SER A 94 31.59 -9.70 6.90
CA SER A 94 31.60 -10.58 8.08
C SER A 94 31.13 -12.00 7.82
N LEU A 95 30.19 -12.21 6.88
CA LEU A 95 29.57 -13.52 6.63
C LEU A 95 29.93 -14.11 5.26
N GLY A 96 30.63 -13.37 4.40
CA GLY A 96 31.03 -13.84 3.08
C GLY A 96 29.84 -14.15 2.16
N LEU A 97 28.71 -13.46 2.35
CA LEU A 97 27.53 -13.64 1.50
C LEU A 97 27.79 -13.12 0.08
N ASP A 98 27.16 -13.73 -0.92
CA ASP A 98 27.10 -13.22 -2.30
C ASP A 98 25.87 -12.31 -2.50
N GLU A 99 25.74 -11.67 -3.66
CA GLU A 99 24.65 -10.70 -3.91
C GLU A 99 23.28 -11.40 -3.99
N LYS A 100 23.26 -12.64 -4.51
CA LYS A 100 22.06 -13.48 -4.47
C LYS A 100 21.60 -13.75 -3.04
N ALA A 101 22.51 -14.10 -2.13
CA ALA A 101 22.19 -14.32 -0.72
C ALA A 101 21.64 -13.04 -0.08
N ILE A 102 22.22 -11.87 -0.37
CA ILE A 102 21.67 -10.60 0.08
C ILE A 102 20.27 -10.35 -0.50
N GLY A 103 20.05 -10.63 -1.78
CA GLY A 103 18.73 -10.55 -2.42
C GLY A 103 17.69 -11.46 -1.75
N VAL A 104 18.07 -12.67 -1.34
CA VAL A 104 17.20 -13.56 -0.56
C VAL A 104 16.96 -12.99 0.84
N LEU A 105 18.01 -12.50 1.51
CA LEU A 105 17.92 -11.96 2.87
C LEU A 105 16.96 -10.75 2.97
N THR A 106 17.06 -9.80 2.04
CA THR A 106 16.18 -8.62 2.01
C THR A 106 14.78 -8.96 1.47
N GLY A 107 14.69 -9.93 0.56
CA GLY A 107 13.44 -10.38 -0.02
C GLY A 107 12.60 -11.27 0.90
N LEU A 108 13.21 -12.01 1.82
CA LEU A 108 12.52 -13.00 2.64
C LEU A 108 11.34 -12.43 3.45
N PRO A 109 11.45 -11.28 4.14
CA PRO A 109 10.29 -10.65 4.78
C PRO A 109 9.18 -10.31 3.79
N VAL A 110 9.53 -9.87 2.57
CA VAL A 110 8.56 -9.54 1.51
C VAL A 110 7.80 -10.80 1.09
N LEU A 111 8.50 -11.92 0.86
CA LEU A 111 7.86 -13.19 0.55
C LEU A 111 6.91 -13.64 1.68
N LEU A 112 7.27 -13.43 2.94
CA LEU A 112 6.42 -13.75 4.08
C LEU A 112 5.17 -12.87 4.14
N LEU A 113 5.26 -11.60 3.77
CA LEU A 113 4.08 -10.73 3.61
C LEU A 113 3.10 -11.28 2.57
N ALA A 114 3.60 -11.92 1.50
CA ALA A 114 2.75 -12.59 0.52
C ALA A 114 2.02 -13.80 1.13
N ALA A 115 2.74 -14.64 1.88
CA ALA A 115 2.19 -15.84 2.48
C ALA A 115 1.21 -15.55 3.63
N ALA A 116 1.42 -14.47 4.38
CA ALA A 116 0.70 -14.20 5.62
C ALA A 116 -0.71 -13.62 5.45
N ALA A 117 -1.13 -13.25 4.24
CA ALA A 117 -2.47 -12.71 4.01
C ALA A 117 -3.59 -13.64 4.55
N ILE A 118 -3.38 -14.95 4.42
CA ILE A 118 -4.33 -15.98 4.85
C ILE A 118 -4.19 -16.29 6.36
N PRO A 119 -3.01 -16.69 6.89
CA PRO A 119 -2.85 -16.99 8.31
C PRO A 119 -3.06 -15.78 9.23
N GLY A 120 -2.67 -14.57 8.80
CA GLY A 120 -2.83 -13.35 9.58
C GLY A 120 -4.31 -13.02 9.84
N SER A 121 -5.16 -13.20 8.83
CA SER A 121 -6.61 -13.00 9.00
C SER A 121 -7.25 -14.04 9.94
N LEU A 122 -6.79 -15.29 9.86
CA LEU A 122 -7.21 -16.35 10.79
C LEU A 122 -6.73 -16.10 12.23
N LEU A 123 -5.53 -15.55 12.40
CA LEU A 123 -4.99 -15.19 13.71
C LEU A 123 -5.84 -14.11 14.36
N ILE A 124 -6.22 -13.07 13.60
CA ILE A 124 -7.13 -12.01 14.06
C ILE A 124 -8.50 -12.59 14.43
N ALA A 125 -9.07 -13.45 13.58
CA ALA A 125 -10.38 -14.06 13.82
C ALA A 125 -10.41 -15.02 15.03
N ARG A 126 -9.25 -15.50 15.50
CA ARG A 126 -9.16 -16.41 16.64
C ARG A 126 -8.74 -15.73 17.94
N LEU A 127 -7.81 -14.79 17.85
CA LEU A 127 -7.22 -14.14 19.02
C LEU A 127 -7.78 -12.75 19.28
N GLY A 128 -8.46 -12.13 18.32
CA GLY A 128 -8.76 -10.70 18.33
C GLY A 128 -7.60 -9.86 17.79
N ALA A 129 -7.91 -8.66 17.31
CA ALA A 129 -6.95 -7.77 16.65
C ALA A 129 -5.82 -7.33 17.58
N ARG A 130 -6.12 -7.01 18.85
CA ARG A 130 -5.13 -6.51 19.82
C ARG A 130 -4.15 -7.62 20.19
N ARG A 131 -4.63 -8.82 20.55
CA ARG A 131 -3.73 -9.94 20.92
C ARG A 131 -2.89 -10.40 19.74
N ALA A 132 -3.47 -10.45 18.53
CA ALA A 132 -2.74 -10.76 17.32
C ALA A 132 -1.61 -9.74 17.07
N LEU A 133 -1.88 -8.44 17.24
CA LEU A 133 -0.86 -7.40 17.08
C LEU A 133 0.26 -7.51 18.13
N LEU A 134 -0.08 -7.72 19.40
CA LEU A 134 0.93 -7.84 20.46
C LEU A 134 1.84 -9.05 20.24
N ALA A 135 1.26 -10.21 19.87
CA ALA A 135 2.04 -11.40 19.52
C ALA A 135 2.95 -11.14 18.30
N ALA A 136 2.41 -10.49 17.26
CA ALA A 136 3.16 -10.14 16.07
C ALA A 136 4.32 -9.17 16.36
N LEU A 137 4.09 -8.12 17.16
CA LEU A 137 5.11 -7.16 17.59
C LEU A 137 6.17 -7.81 18.51
N PHE A 138 5.78 -8.75 19.36
CA PHE A 138 6.71 -9.52 20.19
C PHE A 138 7.66 -10.35 19.32
N ILE A 139 7.13 -11.10 18.36
CA ILE A 139 7.93 -11.90 17.42
C ILE A 139 8.84 -10.97 16.60
N LEU A 140 8.29 -9.89 16.05
CA LEU A 140 9.03 -8.90 15.25
C LEU A 140 10.18 -8.27 16.03
N GLY A 141 9.90 -7.73 17.23
CA GLY A 141 10.88 -7.03 18.05
C GLY A 141 11.90 -7.99 18.66
N GLY A 142 11.47 -9.15 19.16
CA GLY A 142 12.35 -10.16 19.73
C GLY A 142 13.30 -10.77 18.69
N ALA A 143 12.77 -11.20 17.55
CA ALA A 143 13.60 -11.74 16.47
C ALA A 143 14.49 -10.67 15.84
N GLY A 144 14.00 -9.44 15.69
CA GLY A 144 14.79 -8.30 15.24
C GLY A 144 15.98 -7.99 16.17
N ALA A 145 15.76 -8.03 17.48
CA ALA A 145 16.80 -7.73 18.48
C ALA A 145 17.90 -8.79 18.48
N LEU A 146 17.52 -10.04 18.25
CA LEU A 146 18.43 -11.17 18.23
C LEU A 146 19.08 -11.38 16.85
N ARG A 147 18.63 -10.67 15.81
CA ARG A 147 18.91 -10.95 14.38
C ARG A 147 20.39 -11.02 14.02
N GLY A 148 21.25 -10.32 14.75
CA GLY A 148 22.70 -10.31 14.56
C GLY A 148 23.50 -11.07 15.63
N VAL A 149 22.86 -11.89 16.47
CA VAL A 149 23.54 -12.63 17.54
C VAL A 149 24.36 -13.78 16.97
N GLY A 150 25.67 -13.72 17.19
CA GLY A 150 26.64 -14.65 16.60
C GLY A 150 26.79 -14.37 15.10
N PRO A 151 28.01 -14.21 14.56
CA PRO A 151 28.24 -13.98 13.13
C PRO A 151 28.02 -15.29 12.35
N MET A 152 26.79 -15.82 12.41
CA MET A 152 26.38 -17.08 11.80
C MET A 152 25.26 -16.81 10.80
N THR A 153 25.50 -17.15 9.54
CA THR A 153 24.52 -17.00 8.47
C THR A 153 23.18 -17.66 8.81
N GLY A 154 23.19 -18.86 9.39
CA GLY A 154 21.96 -19.56 9.78
C GLY A 154 21.10 -18.77 10.78
N VAL A 155 21.72 -18.08 11.74
CA VAL A 155 21.00 -17.25 12.72
C VAL A 155 20.40 -16.03 12.03
N LEU A 156 21.16 -15.34 11.20
CA LEU A 156 20.68 -14.17 10.46
C LEU A 156 19.43 -14.50 9.63
N TYR A 157 19.45 -15.60 8.88
CA TYR A 157 18.29 -16.01 8.06
C TYR A 157 17.11 -16.47 8.90
N THR A 158 17.33 -17.29 9.92
CA THR A 158 16.26 -17.79 10.80
C THR A 158 15.55 -16.66 11.52
N LEU A 159 16.31 -15.71 12.06
CA LEU A 159 15.74 -14.57 12.76
C LEU A 159 15.16 -13.52 11.81
N THR A 160 15.70 -13.39 10.59
CA THR A 160 15.03 -12.61 9.53
C THR A 160 13.67 -13.21 9.16
N PHE A 161 13.57 -14.54 9.07
CA PHE A 161 12.33 -15.25 8.81
C PHE A 161 11.30 -15.02 9.93
N LEU A 162 11.71 -15.19 11.19
CA LEU A 162 10.83 -14.96 12.34
C LEU A 162 10.40 -13.48 12.41
N MET A 163 11.34 -12.55 12.28
CA MET A 163 11.06 -11.12 12.22
C MET A 163 10.05 -10.79 11.09
N GLY A 164 10.30 -11.30 9.88
CA GLY A 164 9.41 -11.14 8.74
C GLY A 164 8.02 -11.72 8.99
N THR A 165 7.92 -12.85 9.69
CA THR A 165 6.64 -13.45 10.09
C THR A 165 5.86 -12.53 11.03
N GLY A 166 6.54 -11.90 12.00
CA GLY A 166 5.93 -10.89 12.88
C GLY A 166 5.38 -9.69 12.09
N VAL A 167 6.14 -9.14 11.15
CA VAL A 167 5.65 -8.06 10.26
C VAL A 167 4.44 -8.52 9.46
N ALA A 168 4.50 -9.73 8.93
CA ALA A 168 3.47 -10.29 8.07
C ALA A 168 2.15 -10.55 8.80
N PHE A 169 2.19 -10.89 10.09
CA PHE A 169 0.99 -10.97 10.93
C PHE A 169 0.52 -9.61 11.43
N ALA A 170 1.41 -8.65 11.65
CA ALA A 170 1.02 -7.30 12.08
C ALA A 170 0.31 -6.52 10.96
N GLN A 171 0.77 -6.64 9.70
CA GLN A 171 0.27 -5.85 8.58
C GLN A 171 -1.28 -5.90 8.39
N PRO A 172 -1.95 -7.06 8.39
CA PRO A 172 -3.41 -7.13 8.23
C PRO A 172 -4.21 -6.61 9.43
N VAL A 173 -3.58 -6.39 10.59
CA VAL A 173 -4.28 -5.90 11.79
C VAL A 173 -4.66 -4.42 11.67
N PHE A 174 -3.82 -3.61 11.02
CA PHE A 174 -4.02 -2.16 10.94
C PHE A 174 -5.32 -1.74 10.25
N PRO A 175 -5.71 -2.30 9.08
CA PRO A 175 -7.00 -2.01 8.47
C PRO A 175 -8.19 -2.35 9.38
N THR A 176 -8.08 -3.39 10.21
CA THR A 176 -9.11 -3.75 11.20
C THR A 176 -9.18 -2.71 12.31
N LEU A 177 -8.05 -2.40 12.96
CA LEU A 177 -7.99 -1.37 14.01
C LEU A 177 -8.48 0.01 13.53
N VAL A 178 -8.19 0.37 12.28
CA VAL A 178 -8.68 1.60 11.67
C VAL A 178 -10.21 1.66 11.64
N ARG A 179 -10.88 0.55 11.32
CA ARG A 179 -12.35 0.48 11.29
C ARG A 179 -12.94 0.48 12.69
N ASP A 180 -12.30 -0.23 13.62
CA ASP A 180 -12.77 -0.36 15.00
C ASP A 180 -12.64 0.98 15.75
N TRP A 181 -11.52 1.67 15.58
CA TRP A 181 -11.22 2.90 16.33
C TRP A 181 -11.79 4.15 15.67
N PHE A 182 -11.91 4.17 14.34
CA PHE A 182 -12.31 5.35 13.57
C PHE A 182 -13.31 4.99 12.44
N PRO A 183 -14.49 4.42 12.75
CA PRO A 183 -15.45 3.99 11.73
C PRO A 183 -15.95 5.15 10.84
N SER A 184 -16.07 6.35 11.41
CA SER A 184 -16.46 7.57 10.68
C SER A 184 -15.28 8.32 10.05
N ARG A 185 -14.03 7.93 10.33
CA ARG A 185 -12.80 8.64 9.91
C ARG A 185 -11.70 7.71 9.38
N VAL A 186 -12.10 6.64 8.68
CA VAL A 186 -11.20 5.61 8.12
C VAL A 186 -10.06 6.23 7.29
N GLY A 187 -10.34 7.28 6.51
CA GLY A 187 -9.33 7.97 5.70
C GLY A 187 -8.21 8.61 6.53
N LEU A 188 -8.54 9.30 7.63
CA LEU A 188 -7.57 9.94 8.51
C LEU A 188 -6.68 8.90 9.20
N ALA A 189 -7.29 7.87 9.77
CA ALA A 189 -6.58 6.80 10.46
C ALA A 189 -5.71 5.97 9.48
N THR A 190 -6.17 5.77 8.24
CA THR A 190 -5.38 5.15 7.18
C THR A 190 -4.18 6.01 6.80
N ALA A 191 -4.37 7.32 6.65
CA ALA A 191 -3.28 8.25 6.38
C ALA A 191 -2.26 8.28 7.51
N ALA A 192 -2.69 8.21 8.77
CA ALA A 192 -1.81 8.19 9.94
C ALA A 192 -0.87 6.96 9.93
N TYR A 193 -1.40 5.73 9.84
CA TYR A 193 -0.53 4.55 9.80
C TYR A 193 0.30 4.47 8.51
N SER A 194 -0.25 4.91 7.37
CA SER A 194 0.49 4.91 6.09
C SER A 194 1.63 5.92 6.10
N ASN A 195 1.44 7.08 6.74
CA ASN A 195 2.53 8.02 6.96
C ASN A 195 3.59 7.42 7.91
N GLY A 196 3.17 6.75 8.97
CA GLY A 196 4.07 6.00 9.86
C GLY A 196 4.92 4.99 9.09
N LEU A 197 4.32 4.26 8.15
CA LEU A 197 5.02 3.33 7.27
C LEU A 197 6.15 4.00 6.48
N LEU A 198 5.89 5.15 5.84
CA LEU A 198 6.91 5.90 5.09
C LEU A 198 8.05 6.43 5.98
N VAL A 199 7.70 6.87 7.20
CA VAL A 199 8.69 7.27 8.20
C VAL A 199 9.53 6.06 8.62
N GLY A 200 8.89 4.92 8.87
CA GLY A 200 9.57 3.65 9.19
C GLY A 200 10.49 3.14 8.07
N GLU A 201 10.26 3.51 6.81
CA GLU A 201 11.18 3.20 5.71
C GLU A 201 12.38 4.16 5.68
N THR A 202 12.14 5.44 5.93
CA THR A 202 13.14 6.50 5.79
C THR A 202 14.09 6.56 6.99
N THR A 203 13.54 6.53 8.20
CA THR A 203 14.29 6.70 9.46
C THR A 203 15.46 5.71 9.63
N PRO A 204 15.29 4.38 9.46
CA PRO A 204 16.40 3.45 9.64
C PRO A 204 17.49 3.65 8.61
N VAL A 205 17.12 3.96 7.37
CA VAL A 205 18.05 4.15 6.27
C VAL A 205 18.88 5.41 6.48
N SER A 206 18.25 6.50 6.92
CA SER A 206 18.92 7.79 7.14
C SER A 206 19.77 7.86 8.40
N LEU A 207 19.49 7.06 9.42
CA LEU A 207 20.22 7.11 10.69
C LEU A 207 21.26 6.00 10.83
N THR A 208 21.05 4.83 10.23
CA THR A 208 21.96 3.69 10.44
C THR A 208 23.36 3.95 9.92
N GLY A 209 23.47 4.43 8.67
CA GLY A 209 24.77 4.73 8.04
C GLY A 209 25.55 5.84 8.77
N PRO A 210 25.03 7.08 8.83
CA PRO A 210 25.80 8.21 9.30
C PRO A 210 25.89 8.35 10.83
N ALA A 211 24.94 7.79 11.61
CA ALA A 211 24.91 7.96 13.06
C ALA A 211 25.14 6.65 13.83
N LEU A 212 24.41 5.60 13.49
CA LEU A 212 24.36 4.38 14.28
C LEU A 212 25.62 3.51 14.10
N LEU A 213 26.09 3.32 12.87
CA LEU A 213 27.30 2.54 12.59
C LEU A 213 28.55 3.16 13.24
N PRO A 214 28.83 4.48 13.13
CA PRO A 214 29.94 5.10 13.85
C PRO A 214 29.83 4.95 15.37
N ALA A 215 28.63 5.18 15.94
CA ALA A 215 28.40 5.07 17.38
C ALA A 215 28.61 3.65 17.92
N LEU A 216 28.42 2.63 17.07
CA LEU A 216 28.56 1.21 17.40
C LEU A 216 29.86 0.60 16.86
N HIS A 217 30.85 1.42 16.51
CA HIS A 217 32.17 0.99 16.01
C HIS A 217 32.08 0.05 14.79
N GLY A 218 31.09 0.25 13.91
CA GLY A 218 30.85 -0.57 12.72
C GLY A 218 30.10 -1.88 12.98
N GLY A 219 29.61 -2.12 14.20
CA GLY A 219 28.86 -3.32 14.55
C GLY A 219 27.48 -3.40 13.90
N TRP A 220 27.39 -4.05 12.73
CA TRP A 220 26.13 -4.21 11.98
C TRP A 220 25.05 -4.94 12.77
N ALA A 221 25.43 -5.97 13.55
CA ALA A 221 24.50 -6.75 14.37
C ALA A 221 23.80 -5.88 15.44
N ALA A 222 24.59 -5.06 16.14
CA ALA A 222 24.08 -4.12 17.13
C ALA A 222 23.22 -3.03 16.48
N ALA A 223 23.61 -2.54 15.29
CA ALA A 223 22.84 -1.55 14.55
C ALA A 223 21.44 -2.07 14.17
N LEU A 224 21.33 -3.34 13.75
CA LEU A 224 20.02 -3.99 13.51
C LEU A 224 19.21 -4.14 14.80
N ALA A 225 19.85 -4.51 15.91
CA ALA A 225 19.18 -4.72 17.19
C ALA A 225 18.55 -3.42 17.75
N VAL A 226 19.21 -2.27 17.57
CA VAL A 226 18.70 -0.96 18.02
C VAL A 226 17.34 -0.64 17.39
N TRP A 227 17.09 -1.03 16.15
CA TRP A 227 15.80 -0.81 15.48
C TRP A 227 14.65 -1.67 16.01
N SER A 228 14.93 -2.60 16.92
CA SER A 228 13.91 -3.33 17.65
C SER A 228 13.38 -2.58 18.87
N ILE A 229 14.12 -1.57 19.36
CA ILE A 229 13.68 -0.71 20.46
C ILE A 229 12.35 -0.01 20.15
N PRO A 230 12.17 0.70 19.01
CA PRO A 230 10.87 1.33 18.72
C PRO A 230 9.73 0.30 18.58
N VAL A 231 10.02 -0.93 18.11
CA VAL A 231 9.01 -2.00 18.02
C VAL A 231 8.57 -2.48 19.39
N LEU A 232 9.53 -2.76 20.29
CA LEU A 232 9.23 -3.23 21.64
C LEU A 232 8.56 -2.12 22.47
N LEU A 233 8.95 -0.87 22.27
CA LEU A 233 8.26 0.28 22.84
C LEU A 233 6.82 0.38 22.31
N ALA A 234 6.61 0.23 21.01
CA ALA A 234 5.27 0.20 20.43
C ALA A 234 4.43 -0.92 21.05
N MET A 235 4.97 -2.14 21.16
CA MET A 235 4.30 -3.26 21.81
C MET A 235 3.85 -2.91 23.23
N LEU A 236 4.72 -2.31 24.04
CA LEU A 236 4.40 -1.89 25.40
C LEU A 236 3.29 -0.83 25.41
N LEU A 237 3.40 0.20 24.57
CA LEU A 237 2.41 1.26 24.47
C LEU A 237 1.05 0.71 24.03
N PHE A 238 1.00 -0.17 23.02
CA PHE A 238 -0.22 -0.86 22.64
C PHE A 238 -0.78 -1.67 23.81
N ALA A 239 0.05 -2.45 24.52
CA ALA A 239 -0.41 -3.27 25.64
C ALA A 239 -1.07 -2.44 26.76
N VAL A 240 -0.48 -1.29 27.09
CA VAL A 240 -0.97 -0.37 28.14
C VAL A 240 -2.23 0.38 27.70
N PHE A 241 -2.21 1.03 26.54
CA PHE A 241 -3.26 1.95 26.11
C PHE A 241 -4.49 1.26 25.48
N THR A 242 -4.39 -0.03 25.16
CA THR A 242 -5.52 -0.82 24.62
C THR A 242 -6.07 -1.84 25.61
N SER A 243 -5.62 -1.80 26.88
CA SER A 243 -6.02 -2.70 27.98
C SER A 243 -7.52 -2.83 28.20
N HIS A 244 -8.27 -1.75 27.98
CA HIS A 244 -9.70 -1.63 28.27
C HIS A 244 -10.59 -1.90 27.05
N VAL A 245 -10.02 -2.22 25.89
CA VAL A 245 -10.79 -2.53 24.68
C VAL A 245 -11.22 -3.98 24.75
N GLU A 246 -12.52 -4.23 24.96
CA GLU A 246 -13.09 -5.57 24.78
C GLU A 246 -12.96 -5.98 23.31
N GLU A 247 -12.40 -7.17 23.08
CA GLU A 247 -12.31 -7.75 21.74
C GLU A 247 -13.58 -8.56 21.49
N GLU A 248 -14.47 -8.03 20.65
CA GLU A 248 -15.46 -8.90 20.01
C GLU A 248 -14.75 -9.75 18.95
N VAL A 249 -14.69 -11.05 19.20
CA VAL A 249 -14.20 -12.02 18.22
C VAL A 249 -15.32 -12.18 17.18
N GLU A 250 -15.25 -11.38 16.12
CA GLU A 250 -16.17 -11.53 15.00
C GLU A 250 -15.98 -12.90 14.33
N ALA A 251 -17.10 -13.57 14.03
CA ALA A 251 -17.07 -14.77 13.23
C ALA A 251 -16.42 -14.46 11.88
N PRO A 252 -15.53 -15.33 11.35
CA PRO A 252 -14.87 -15.07 10.08
C PRO A 252 -15.91 -14.82 8.98
N PRO A 253 -15.75 -13.77 8.16
CA PRO A 253 -16.71 -13.48 7.12
C PRO A 253 -16.90 -14.69 6.21
N ARG A 254 -18.14 -14.96 5.81
CA ARG A 254 -18.52 -16.14 4.97
C ARG A 254 -17.70 -16.28 3.68
N ARG A 255 -17.03 -15.22 3.21
CA ARG A 255 -16.21 -15.20 2.00
C ARG A 255 -14.92 -14.42 2.20
N TRP A 256 -13.97 -15.04 2.90
CA TRP A 256 -12.68 -14.45 3.28
C TRP A 256 -11.56 -14.62 2.24
N TRP A 257 -11.69 -15.58 1.31
CA TRP A 257 -10.67 -15.87 0.31
C TRP A 257 -10.68 -14.87 -0.86
N PRO A 258 -9.51 -14.35 -1.30
CA PRO A 258 -9.42 -13.52 -2.50
C PRO A 258 -9.83 -14.26 -3.77
N ASP A 259 -10.49 -13.58 -4.69
CA ASP A 259 -10.85 -14.17 -5.98
C ASP A 259 -9.70 -14.03 -6.99
N PHE A 260 -8.79 -15.01 -6.98
CA PHE A 260 -7.66 -15.06 -7.90
C PHE A 260 -8.05 -15.32 -9.37
N ARG A 261 -9.35 -15.50 -9.67
CA ARG A 261 -9.84 -15.58 -11.06
C ARG A 261 -10.15 -14.19 -11.64
N ASP A 262 -10.21 -13.14 -10.83
CA ASP A 262 -10.44 -11.77 -11.32
C ASP A 262 -9.17 -11.23 -12.00
N GLY A 263 -9.22 -11.04 -13.32
CA GLY A 263 -8.12 -10.46 -14.09
C GLY A 263 -7.76 -9.04 -13.67
N ARG A 264 -8.72 -8.25 -13.15
CA ARG A 264 -8.45 -6.88 -12.67
C ARG A 264 -7.58 -6.88 -11.41
N LEU A 265 -7.77 -7.87 -10.54
CA LEU A 265 -6.94 -8.06 -9.35
C LEU A 265 -5.48 -8.29 -9.75
N TRP A 266 -5.24 -9.23 -10.68
CA TRP A 266 -3.90 -9.50 -11.21
C TRP A 266 -3.28 -8.27 -11.87
N HIS A 267 -4.03 -7.55 -12.70
CA HIS A 267 -3.54 -6.34 -13.37
C HIS A 267 -3.05 -5.29 -12.39
N VAL A 268 -3.88 -4.94 -11.39
CA VAL A 268 -3.54 -3.91 -10.40
C VAL A 268 -2.41 -4.39 -9.49
N ALA A 269 -2.44 -5.66 -9.08
CA ALA A 269 -1.41 -6.21 -8.21
C ALA A 269 -0.04 -6.31 -8.88
N LEU A 270 0.02 -6.67 -10.18
CA LEU A 270 1.27 -6.73 -10.94
C LEU A 270 1.87 -5.35 -11.19
N ILE A 271 1.03 -4.32 -11.42
CA ILE A 271 1.52 -2.93 -11.51
C ILE A 271 2.24 -2.54 -10.21
N LEU A 272 1.64 -2.85 -9.06
CA LEU A 272 2.29 -2.60 -7.77
C LEU A 272 3.51 -3.49 -7.55
N ALA A 273 3.47 -4.74 -8.03
CA ALA A 273 4.57 -5.69 -7.90
C ALA A 273 5.84 -5.18 -8.56
N PHE A 274 5.74 -4.68 -9.79
CA PHE A 274 6.91 -4.16 -10.49
C PHE A 274 7.44 -2.88 -9.84
N ALA A 275 6.57 -1.99 -9.36
CA ALA A 275 6.99 -0.81 -8.61
C ALA A 275 7.69 -1.19 -7.29
N SER A 276 7.13 -2.14 -6.55
CA SER A 276 7.70 -2.65 -5.30
C SER A 276 9.01 -3.41 -5.52
N ALA A 277 9.12 -4.18 -6.61
CA ALA A 277 10.35 -4.86 -7.01
C ALA A 277 11.48 -3.86 -7.28
N VAL A 278 11.18 -2.77 -7.99
CA VAL A 278 12.15 -1.67 -8.21
C VAL A 278 12.58 -1.06 -6.88
N TYR A 279 11.63 -0.75 -6.00
CA TYR A 279 11.92 -0.12 -4.70
C TYR A 279 12.77 -1.01 -3.78
N PHE A 280 12.36 -2.27 -3.55
CA PHE A 280 13.11 -3.20 -2.70
C PHE A 280 14.42 -3.65 -3.34
N GLY A 281 14.43 -3.88 -4.65
CA GLY A 281 15.64 -4.23 -5.40
C GLY A 281 16.67 -3.10 -5.38
N THR A 282 16.23 -1.85 -5.55
CA THR A 282 17.14 -0.69 -5.44
C THR A 282 17.66 -0.53 -4.02
N ASN A 283 16.83 -0.66 -2.98
CA ASN A 283 17.31 -0.64 -1.60
C ASN A 283 18.33 -1.76 -1.33
N THR A 284 18.14 -2.95 -1.94
CA THR A 284 19.04 -4.08 -1.76
C THR A 284 20.41 -3.84 -2.38
N PHE A 285 20.46 -3.39 -3.63
CA PHE A 285 21.72 -3.35 -4.40
C PHE A 285 22.41 -1.99 -4.46
N LEU A 286 21.69 -0.89 -4.19
CA LEU A 286 22.28 0.45 -4.20
C LEU A 286 23.53 0.58 -3.33
N PRO A 287 23.61 0.03 -2.10
CA PRO A 287 24.77 0.19 -1.23
C PRO A 287 26.06 -0.39 -1.79
N ASP A 288 26.00 -1.59 -2.37
CA ASP A 288 27.16 -2.23 -2.96
C ASP A 288 27.40 -1.75 -4.38
N TYR A 289 26.36 -1.35 -5.11
CA TYR A 289 26.49 -0.72 -6.43
C TYR A 289 27.36 0.53 -6.36
N VAL A 290 27.06 1.45 -5.44
CA VAL A 290 27.85 2.69 -5.32
C VAL A 290 29.28 2.42 -4.86
N ARG A 291 29.53 1.37 -4.07
CA ARG A 291 30.90 0.94 -3.76
C ARG A 291 31.60 0.39 -4.99
N ALA A 292 30.94 -0.48 -5.75
CA ALA A 292 31.49 -1.14 -6.93
C ALA A 292 31.86 -0.16 -8.03
N VAL A 293 31.12 0.95 -8.17
CA VAL A 293 31.45 2.03 -9.13
C VAL A 293 32.39 3.10 -8.55
N GLY A 294 32.98 2.88 -7.37
CA GLY A 294 34.00 3.76 -6.78
C GLY A 294 33.46 5.01 -6.08
N LEU A 295 32.18 5.04 -5.70
CA LEU A 295 31.51 6.15 -5.01
C LEU A 295 30.90 5.76 -3.65
N PRO A 296 31.66 5.16 -2.71
CA PRO A 296 31.12 4.71 -1.42
C PRO A 296 30.46 5.83 -0.60
N GLN A 297 30.90 7.08 -0.74
CA GLN A 297 30.34 8.27 -0.09
C GLN A 297 28.90 8.58 -0.53
N ALA A 298 28.47 8.08 -1.69
CA ALA A 298 27.10 8.28 -2.18
C ALA A 298 26.07 7.36 -1.51
N LYS A 299 26.51 6.30 -0.80
CA LYS A 299 25.65 5.28 -0.19
C LYS A 299 24.56 5.87 0.68
N ASP A 300 24.93 6.55 1.75
CA ASP A 300 24.00 7.06 2.76
C ASP A 300 23.04 8.15 2.22
N PRO A 301 23.51 9.16 1.45
CA PRO A 301 22.59 10.14 0.87
C PRO A 301 21.68 9.55 -0.23
N ALA A 302 22.18 8.62 -1.06
CA ALA A 302 21.36 7.99 -2.10
C ALA A 302 20.26 7.10 -1.48
N LEU A 303 20.62 6.28 -0.50
CA LEU A 303 19.67 5.47 0.26
C LEU A 303 18.64 6.34 1.02
N THR A 304 19.09 7.43 1.65
CA THR A 304 18.20 8.38 2.33
C THR A 304 17.19 8.98 1.37
N LEU A 305 17.65 9.52 0.24
CA LEU A 305 16.76 10.17 -0.71
C LEU A 305 15.90 9.19 -1.52
N LEU A 306 16.35 7.96 -1.72
CA LEU A 306 15.51 6.87 -2.23
C LEU A 306 14.28 6.64 -1.37
N ASN A 307 14.40 6.72 -0.04
CA ASN A 307 13.28 6.46 0.87
C ASN A 307 12.48 7.73 1.16
N ALA A 308 13.16 8.85 1.42
CA ALA A 308 12.53 10.15 1.65
C ALA A 308 11.80 10.70 0.42
N GLY A 309 12.20 10.29 -0.79
CA GLY A 309 11.56 10.67 -2.06
C GLY A 309 10.07 10.30 -2.12
N GLN A 310 9.62 9.33 -1.33
CA GLN A 310 8.21 8.96 -1.22
C GLN A 310 7.36 10.05 -0.53
N LEU A 311 7.95 10.88 0.33
CA LEU A 311 7.23 11.92 1.06
C LEU A 311 6.69 13.02 0.12
N PRO A 312 7.50 13.62 -0.79
CA PRO A 312 6.97 14.51 -1.82
C PRO A 312 5.89 13.88 -2.71
N ALA A 313 5.99 12.59 -3.02
CA ALA A 313 4.96 11.89 -3.79
C ALA A 313 3.61 11.88 -3.07
N SER A 314 3.62 11.69 -1.75
CA SER A 314 2.41 11.77 -0.93
C SER A 314 1.78 13.17 -0.94
N LEU A 315 2.60 14.22 -0.84
CA LEU A 315 2.13 15.61 -0.90
C LEU A 315 1.55 15.96 -2.27
N LEU A 316 2.14 15.44 -3.35
CA LEU A 316 1.64 15.64 -4.70
C LEU A 316 0.21 15.06 -4.87
N VAL A 317 -0.04 13.87 -4.34
CA VAL A 317 -1.37 13.24 -4.39
C VAL A 317 -2.38 14.04 -3.58
N LEU A 318 -1.98 14.55 -2.41
CA LEU A 318 -2.85 15.40 -1.58
C LEU A 318 -3.14 16.76 -2.23
N ALA A 319 -2.17 17.36 -2.92
CA ALA A 319 -2.33 18.67 -3.56
C ALA A 319 -3.15 18.60 -4.86
N PHE A 320 -3.09 17.48 -5.60
CA PHE A 320 -3.73 17.36 -6.91
C PHE A 320 -4.51 16.05 -7.10
N PRO A 321 -5.46 15.70 -6.20
CA PRO A 321 -6.17 14.43 -6.26
C PRO A 321 -6.93 14.24 -7.59
N ASP A 322 -7.62 15.26 -8.09
CA ASP A 322 -8.45 15.16 -9.32
C ASP A 322 -7.65 14.97 -10.62
N ARG A 323 -6.37 15.36 -10.59
CA ARG A 323 -5.45 15.23 -11.75
C ARG A 323 -4.71 13.91 -11.76
N ILE A 324 -4.56 13.26 -10.61
CA ILE A 324 -3.70 12.09 -10.44
C ILE A 324 -4.54 10.84 -10.14
N LEU A 325 -5.45 10.91 -9.17
CA LEU A 325 -6.23 9.75 -8.76
C LEU A 325 -7.14 9.26 -9.90
N ARG A 326 -7.31 7.93 -9.97
CA ARG A 326 -8.17 7.24 -10.94
C ARG A 326 -7.84 7.52 -12.42
N ARG A 327 -6.64 8.02 -12.73
CA ARG A 327 -6.15 8.19 -14.11
C ARG A 327 -5.07 7.16 -14.42
N ARG A 328 -4.97 6.79 -15.70
CA ARG A 328 -3.97 5.82 -16.18
C ARG A 328 -2.57 6.43 -16.34
N TRP A 329 -2.50 7.70 -16.73
CA TRP A 329 -1.23 8.36 -17.07
C TRP A 329 -0.21 8.42 -15.91
N PRO A 330 -0.61 8.57 -14.62
CA PRO A 330 0.36 8.60 -13.53
C PRO A 330 1.07 7.26 -13.34
N PHE A 331 0.40 6.14 -13.55
CA PHE A 331 1.06 4.81 -13.50
C PHE A 331 2.11 4.66 -14.61
N VAL A 332 1.81 5.14 -15.81
CA VAL A 332 2.76 5.17 -16.93
C VAL A 332 3.93 6.11 -16.59
N ALA A 333 3.66 7.29 -16.03
CA ALA A 333 4.70 8.22 -15.59
C ALA A 333 5.58 7.62 -14.48
N CYS A 334 5.01 6.87 -13.54
CA CYS A 334 5.78 6.16 -12.52
C CYS A 334 6.70 5.10 -13.14
N ALA A 335 6.18 4.31 -14.08
CA ALA A 335 6.97 3.28 -14.76
C ALA A 335 8.14 3.90 -15.56
N ILE A 336 7.87 4.94 -16.35
CA ILE A 336 8.89 5.67 -17.10
C ILE A 336 9.90 6.34 -16.16
N GLY A 337 9.42 6.97 -15.09
CA GLY A 337 10.25 7.65 -14.11
C GLY A 337 11.19 6.71 -13.35
N MET A 338 10.69 5.55 -12.92
CA MET A 338 11.51 4.50 -12.30
C MET A 338 12.50 3.89 -13.29
N GLY A 339 12.06 3.55 -14.51
CA GLY A 339 12.95 2.98 -15.54
C GLY A 339 14.03 3.97 -15.98
N GLY A 340 13.67 5.24 -16.13
CA GLY A 340 14.60 6.34 -16.39
C GLY A 340 15.56 6.59 -15.23
N GLY A 341 15.07 6.51 -13.98
CA GLY A 341 15.91 6.60 -12.79
C GLY A 341 16.95 5.48 -12.70
N LEU A 342 16.54 4.22 -12.89
CA LEU A 342 17.45 3.07 -12.93
C LEU A 342 18.47 3.20 -14.07
N THR A 343 18.00 3.54 -15.28
CA THR A 343 18.87 3.70 -16.45
C THR A 343 19.84 4.86 -16.27
N GLY A 344 19.39 5.99 -15.74
CA GLY A 344 20.20 7.17 -15.44
C GLY A 344 21.22 6.90 -14.34
N MET A 345 20.90 6.07 -13.34
CA MET A 345 21.84 5.64 -12.31
C MET A 345 22.97 4.75 -12.87
N ILE A 346 22.66 3.94 -13.90
CA ILE A 346 23.60 2.98 -14.50
C ILE A 346 24.46 3.61 -15.59
N LEU A 347 23.85 4.40 -16.47
CA LEU A 347 24.49 4.93 -17.68
C LEU A 347 24.78 6.43 -17.59
N GLY A 348 24.14 7.14 -16.65
CA GLY A 348 24.28 8.58 -16.50
C GLY A 348 25.54 8.97 -15.70
N PRO A 349 25.75 10.29 -15.52
CA PRO A 349 26.87 10.80 -14.75
C PRO A 349 26.84 10.30 -13.30
N SER A 350 27.97 9.79 -12.83
CA SER A 350 28.10 9.16 -11.51
C SER A 350 27.80 10.12 -10.34
N GLY A 351 28.02 11.42 -10.52
CA GLY A 351 27.64 12.46 -9.56
C GLY A 351 26.11 12.66 -9.38
N LEU A 352 25.29 12.10 -10.26
CA LEU A 352 23.82 12.21 -10.20
C LEU A 352 23.13 10.99 -9.60
N ILE A 353 23.86 9.98 -9.11
CA ILE A 353 23.28 8.75 -8.51
C ILE A 353 22.26 9.08 -7.42
N VAL A 354 22.58 10.04 -6.55
CA VAL A 354 21.69 10.47 -5.45
C VAL A 354 20.38 11.06 -5.99
N PHE A 355 20.46 11.86 -7.06
CA PHE A 355 19.29 12.43 -7.73
C PHE A 355 18.42 11.33 -8.37
N TRP A 356 19.05 10.36 -9.04
CA TRP A 356 18.32 9.24 -9.64
C TRP A 356 17.67 8.34 -8.58
N ALA A 357 18.36 8.07 -7.48
CA ALA A 357 17.81 7.34 -6.34
C ALA A 357 16.58 8.05 -5.76
N ALA A 358 16.64 9.37 -5.60
CA ALA A 358 15.50 10.18 -5.17
C ALA A 358 14.30 10.05 -6.11
N GLY A 359 14.54 10.11 -7.43
CA GLY A 359 13.52 9.93 -8.46
C GLY A 359 12.86 8.54 -8.41
N ILE A 360 13.66 7.48 -8.29
CA ILE A 360 13.16 6.10 -8.15
C ILE A 360 12.22 6.00 -6.94
N GLY A 361 12.66 6.54 -5.80
CA GLY A 361 11.89 6.58 -4.57
C GLY A 361 10.55 7.29 -4.72
N PHE A 362 10.59 8.49 -5.29
CA PHE A 362 9.42 9.30 -5.57
C PHE A 362 8.39 8.56 -6.43
N PHE A 363 8.80 7.99 -7.56
CA PHE A 363 7.88 7.30 -8.46
C PHE A 363 7.38 5.97 -7.90
N ALA A 364 8.20 5.24 -7.15
CA ALA A 364 7.77 4.03 -6.45
C ALA A 364 6.71 4.34 -5.38
N GLY A 365 6.95 5.36 -4.55
CA GLY A 365 5.99 5.83 -3.53
C GLY A 365 4.69 6.32 -4.17
N LEU A 366 4.78 7.06 -5.29
CA LEU A 366 3.59 7.49 -6.03
C LEU A 366 2.78 6.30 -6.55
N ALA A 367 3.44 5.29 -7.14
CA ALA A 367 2.78 4.07 -7.62
C ALA A 367 2.10 3.28 -6.47
N LEU A 368 2.76 3.21 -5.30
CA LEU A 368 2.18 2.61 -4.10
C LEU A 368 0.89 3.33 -3.69
N ILE A 369 0.97 4.65 -3.47
CA ILE A 369 -0.18 5.45 -3.04
C ILE A 369 -1.34 5.34 -4.03
N LEU A 370 -1.05 5.48 -5.33
CA LEU A 370 -2.07 5.36 -6.36
C LEU A 370 -2.76 4.00 -6.33
N THR A 371 -1.99 2.92 -6.16
CA THR A 371 -2.56 1.58 -6.10
C THR A 371 -3.41 1.37 -4.85
N LEU A 372 -2.98 1.88 -3.69
CA LEU A 372 -3.74 1.77 -2.44
C LEU A 372 -5.10 2.48 -2.47
N THR A 373 -5.26 3.47 -3.36
CA THR A 373 -6.57 4.15 -3.55
C THR A 373 -7.55 3.39 -4.45
N LEU A 374 -7.10 2.34 -5.16
CA LEU A 374 -7.94 1.62 -6.13
C LEU A 374 -8.92 0.60 -5.54
N PRO A 375 -8.61 -0.20 -4.49
CA PRO A 375 -9.52 -1.23 -3.98
C PRO A 375 -10.94 -0.72 -3.66
N PRO A 376 -11.14 0.43 -2.99
CA PRO A 376 -12.50 0.98 -2.75
C PRO A 376 -13.25 1.41 -4.01
N VAL A 377 -12.55 1.58 -5.14
CA VAL A 377 -13.11 1.96 -6.44
C VAL A 377 -13.49 0.73 -7.27
N LEU A 378 -12.73 -0.36 -7.10
CA LEU A 378 -12.83 -1.57 -7.92
C LEU A 378 -13.68 -2.67 -7.26
N ALA A 379 -13.80 -2.66 -5.93
CA ALA A 379 -14.57 -3.63 -5.16
C ALA A 379 -15.67 -2.94 -4.35
N SER A 380 -16.78 -3.64 -4.11
CA SER A 380 -17.82 -3.18 -3.19
C SER A 380 -17.27 -3.09 -1.76
N PRO A 381 -17.81 -2.24 -0.86
CA PRO A 381 -17.28 -2.04 0.49
C PRO A 381 -17.04 -3.33 1.29
N ALA A 382 -17.94 -4.32 1.16
CA ALA A 382 -17.80 -5.63 1.80
C ALA A 382 -16.62 -6.48 1.27
N ASP A 383 -16.17 -6.20 0.03
CA ASP A 383 -15.16 -6.97 -0.69
C ASP A 383 -13.79 -6.27 -0.75
N VAL A 384 -13.70 -4.99 -0.36
CA VAL A 384 -12.42 -4.26 -0.27
C VAL A 384 -11.37 -5.02 0.55
N PRO A 385 -11.67 -5.61 1.72
CA PRO A 385 -10.66 -6.32 2.51
C PRO A 385 -10.05 -7.52 1.76
N ARG A 386 -10.89 -8.36 1.13
CA ARG A 386 -10.42 -9.53 0.36
C ARG A 386 -9.67 -9.12 -0.91
N TYR A 387 -10.10 -8.04 -1.56
CA TYR A 387 -9.43 -7.51 -2.75
C TYR A 387 -8.03 -7.02 -2.40
N SER A 388 -7.90 -6.21 -1.35
CA SER A 388 -6.60 -5.75 -0.85
C SER A 388 -5.71 -6.90 -0.41
N ALA A 389 -6.26 -7.94 0.23
CA ALA A 389 -5.50 -9.14 0.62
C ALA A 389 -4.92 -9.87 -0.60
N GLY A 390 -5.73 -10.11 -1.64
CA GLY A 390 -5.26 -10.69 -2.90
C GLY A 390 -4.22 -9.83 -3.60
N LEU A 391 -4.43 -8.50 -3.59
CA LEU A 391 -3.54 -7.53 -4.21
C LEU A 391 -2.15 -7.56 -3.56
N PHE A 392 -2.08 -7.50 -2.22
CA PHE A 392 -0.80 -7.57 -1.50
C PHE A 392 -0.13 -8.93 -1.64
N THR A 393 -0.91 -10.02 -1.65
CA THR A 393 -0.39 -11.38 -1.85
C THR A 393 0.36 -11.48 -3.17
N ILE A 394 -0.29 -11.11 -4.28
CA ILE A 394 0.33 -11.14 -5.61
C ILE A 394 1.49 -10.15 -5.70
N ASN A 395 1.30 -8.92 -5.19
CA ASN A 395 2.33 -7.88 -5.18
C ASN A 395 3.63 -8.40 -4.58
N TYR A 396 3.58 -8.89 -3.35
CA TYR A 396 4.78 -9.29 -2.62
C TYR A 396 5.38 -10.60 -3.14
N ALA A 397 4.55 -11.55 -3.60
CA ALA A 397 5.03 -12.79 -4.21
C ALA A 397 5.89 -12.51 -5.45
N VAL A 398 5.45 -11.57 -6.30
CA VAL A 398 6.19 -11.20 -7.52
C VAL A 398 7.35 -10.25 -7.19
N SER A 399 7.18 -9.33 -6.24
CA SER A 399 8.24 -8.37 -5.86
C SER A 399 9.50 -9.03 -5.32
N PHE A 400 9.35 -10.14 -4.60
CA PHE A 400 10.47 -10.94 -4.07
C PHE A 400 11.43 -11.42 -5.17
N ALA A 401 10.92 -11.73 -6.37
CA ALA A 401 11.74 -12.25 -7.45
C ALA A 401 12.78 -11.23 -7.96
N GLY A 402 12.48 -9.92 -7.86
CA GLY A 402 13.36 -8.85 -8.33
C GLY A 402 14.75 -8.90 -7.69
N PRO A 403 14.88 -8.77 -6.36
CA PRO A 403 16.13 -8.93 -5.65
C PRO A 403 16.84 -10.26 -5.94
N VAL A 404 16.14 -11.39 -5.90
CA VAL A 404 16.78 -12.71 -6.10
C VAL A 404 17.38 -12.85 -7.51
N ILE A 405 16.63 -12.47 -8.54
CA ILE A 405 17.10 -12.50 -9.94
C ILE A 405 18.24 -11.51 -10.12
N GLY A 406 18.12 -10.30 -9.55
CA GLY A 406 19.16 -9.27 -9.64
C GLY A 406 20.49 -9.72 -9.02
N GLY A 407 20.44 -10.27 -7.81
CA GLY A 407 21.64 -10.75 -7.11
C GLY A 407 22.30 -11.90 -7.86
N ALA A 408 21.52 -12.87 -8.35
CA ALA A 408 22.05 -13.95 -9.18
C ALA A 408 22.67 -13.45 -10.50
N ALA A 409 22.06 -12.45 -11.15
CA ALA A 409 22.60 -11.86 -12.36
C ALA A 409 23.92 -11.11 -12.11
N TRP A 410 24.04 -10.42 -10.97
CA TRP A 410 25.29 -9.80 -10.55
C TRP A 410 26.36 -10.87 -10.33
N ASP A 411 26.09 -11.86 -9.47
CA ASP A 411 27.05 -12.93 -9.14
C ASP A 411 27.57 -13.66 -10.40
N LEU A 412 26.68 -13.96 -11.36
CA LEU A 412 27.03 -14.68 -12.59
C LEU A 412 27.85 -13.84 -13.57
N THR A 413 27.59 -12.54 -13.66
CA THR A 413 28.25 -11.67 -14.64
C THR A 413 29.45 -10.93 -14.09
N GLY A 414 29.59 -10.87 -12.76
CA GLY A 414 30.56 -10.01 -12.07
C GLY A 414 30.32 -8.51 -12.27
N ARG A 415 29.16 -8.11 -12.82
CA ARG A 415 28.85 -6.73 -13.18
C ARG A 415 27.74 -6.17 -12.29
N PRO A 416 27.97 -5.07 -11.56
CA PRO A 416 26.98 -4.49 -10.64
C PRO A 416 25.72 -3.98 -11.36
N GLN A 417 25.83 -3.62 -12.64
CA GLN A 417 24.70 -3.17 -13.45
C GLN A 417 23.67 -4.29 -13.71
N ALA A 418 24.11 -5.56 -13.71
CA ALA A 418 23.26 -6.70 -14.03
C ALA A 418 22.10 -6.87 -13.03
N ALA A 419 22.30 -6.45 -11.77
CA ALA A 419 21.29 -6.53 -10.72
C ALA A 419 20.00 -5.73 -11.03
N PHE A 420 20.14 -4.68 -11.84
CA PHE A 420 19.04 -3.76 -12.15
C PHE A 420 18.33 -4.08 -13.46
N VAL A 421 18.86 -4.98 -14.30
CA VAL A 421 18.29 -5.29 -15.63
C VAL A 421 16.88 -5.87 -15.50
N ALA A 422 16.68 -6.83 -14.61
CA ALA A 422 15.35 -7.40 -14.36
C ALA A 422 14.35 -6.35 -13.86
N LEU A 423 14.82 -5.39 -13.04
CA LEU A 423 14.00 -4.29 -12.54
C LEU A 423 13.61 -3.32 -13.66
N ILE A 424 14.55 -2.96 -14.54
CA ILE A 424 14.28 -2.12 -15.72
C ILE A 424 13.27 -2.79 -16.64
N LEU A 425 13.43 -4.09 -16.95
CA LEU A 425 12.46 -4.84 -17.74
C LEU A 425 11.08 -4.85 -17.07
N GLY A 426 11.04 -5.00 -15.74
CA GLY A 426 9.83 -4.87 -14.94
C GLY A 426 9.13 -3.52 -15.12
N THR A 427 9.88 -2.41 -15.20
CA THR A 427 9.28 -1.08 -15.47
C THR A 427 8.67 -0.98 -16.86
N ALA A 428 9.26 -1.62 -17.88
CA ALA A 428 8.69 -1.66 -19.23
C ALA A 428 7.37 -2.46 -19.26
N VAL A 429 7.34 -3.61 -18.58
CA VAL A 429 6.11 -4.41 -18.43
C VAL A 429 5.04 -3.62 -17.68
N MET A 430 5.41 -2.95 -16.57
CA MET A 430 4.51 -2.09 -15.82
C MET A 430 3.92 -0.97 -16.70
N ALA A 431 4.72 -0.32 -17.54
CA ALA A 431 4.25 0.72 -18.46
C ALA A 431 3.23 0.17 -19.47
N ALA A 432 3.51 -0.99 -20.06
CA ALA A 432 2.59 -1.66 -20.99
C ALA A 432 1.28 -2.04 -20.30
N MET A 433 1.35 -2.59 -19.08
CA MET A 433 0.17 -2.92 -18.29
C MET A 433 -0.63 -1.67 -17.92
N ALA A 434 0.04 -0.60 -17.49
CA ALA A 434 -0.59 0.69 -17.14
C ALA A 434 -1.35 1.31 -18.31
N LEU A 435 -0.87 1.15 -19.55
CA LEU A 435 -1.57 1.59 -20.77
C LEU A 435 -2.86 0.81 -21.01
N SER A 436 -2.89 -0.47 -20.64
CA SER A 436 -4.06 -1.35 -20.78
C SER A 436 -5.12 -1.15 -19.68
N VAL A 437 -4.81 -0.44 -18.59
CA VAL A 437 -5.76 -0.23 -17.49
C VAL A 437 -6.90 0.69 -17.93
N ASN A 438 -8.10 0.14 -17.96
CA ASN A 438 -9.32 0.88 -18.29
C ASN A 438 -10.04 1.34 -17.00
N LEU A 439 -9.55 2.42 -16.38
CA LEU A 439 -10.14 2.98 -15.14
C LEU A 439 -11.47 3.72 -15.36
N ARG A 440 -11.97 3.80 -16.60
CA ARG A 440 -13.21 4.53 -16.96
C ARG A 440 -14.50 3.71 -16.76
N GLY A 441 -14.40 2.46 -16.27
CA GLY A 441 -15.54 1.53 -16.17
C GLY A 441 -16.12 1.29 -14.77
N GLY A 442 -15.77 2.09 -13.76
CA GLY A 442 -16.37 1.95 -12.42
C GLY A 442 -17.83 2.44 -12.38
N PRO A 443 -18.73 1.85 -11.55
CA PRO A 443 -20.11 2.30 -11.43
C PRO A 443 -20.13 3.80 -11.11
N ARG A 444 -20.98 4.56 -11.81
CA ARG A 444 -21.32 5.91 -11.37
C ARG A 444 -22.06 5.74 -10.04
N LEU A 445 -21.46 6.28 -8.96
CA LEU A 445 -22.13 6.40 -7.66
C LEU A 445 -23.44 7.15 -7.80
#